data_AF-A0AAN9CF99-F1
#
_entry.id   AF-A0AAN9CF99-F1
#
_cell.length_a   1.000
_cell.length_b   1.000
_cell.length_c   1.000
_cell.angle_alpha   90.00
_cell.angle_beta   90.00
_cell.angle_gamma   90.00
#
_symmetry.space_group_name_H-M   'P 1'
#
loop_
_entity.id
_entity.type
_entity.pdbx_description
1 polymer ?
#
loop_
_entity_poly.entity_id
_entity_poly.type
_entity_poly.pdbx_seq_one_letter_code
_entity_poly.pdbx_strand_id
1 'polypeptide(L)'
;MFIFDQMDNMQPKLIDVIKPFLNPNVRVEGVSFHNAIFIFLSNAGGNAIAEVALNFWREGICREELWMNSKEMETKIFRNIFNDKNCGFLHSIINQNLVDHYIPFLPLMLKHVRQCVMAEMVHLNMAQDFDLADKVARDMLFFPEREKIFSVMGCRSIRQKLELYR
;
A
#
# COMPACT_ATOMS: atom_id res chain seq x y z
N MET A 1 11.46 17.07 4.65
CA MET A 1 10.70 15.87 4.26
C MET A 1 9.23 16.21 4.32
N PHE A 2 8.46 15.85 3.29
CA PHE A 2 7.04 16.10 3.18
C PHE A 2 6.32 14.78 2.91
N ILE A 3 5.29 14.48 3.68
CA ILE A 3 4.48 13.27 3.53
C ILE A 3 3.06 13.72 3.23
N PHE A 4 2.53 13.27 2.11
CA PHE A 4 1.16 13.51 1.70
C PHE A 4 0.39 12.19 1.75
N ASP A 5 -0.55 12.11 2.66
CA ASP A 5 -1.41 10.94 2.83
C ASP A 5 -2.70 11.07 2.00
N GLN A 6 -3.28 9.93 1.63
CA GLN A 6 -4.55 9.83 0.89
C GLN A 6 -4.56 10.62 -0.44
N MET A 7 -3.49 10.48 -1.23
CA MET A 7 -3.35 11.21 -2.49
C MET A 7 -4.44 10.87 -3.53
N ASP A 8 -5.06 9.71 -3.43
CA ASP A 8 -6.24 9.32 -4.21
C ASP A 8 -7.46 10.22 -3.95
N ASN A 9 -7.52 10.88 -2.80
CA ASN A 9 -8.58 11.83 -2.44
C ASN A 9 -8.17 13.30 -2.65
N MET A 10 -6.93 13.56 -3.09
CA MET A 10 -6.45 14.93 -3.29
C MET A 10 -7.05 15.56 -4.54
N GLN A 11 -7.48 16.81 -4.43
CA GLN A 11 -8.00 17.55 -5.59
C GLN A 11 -6.88 17.75 -6.64
N PRO A 12 -7.15 17.50 -7.94
CA PRO A 12 -6.16 17.66 -9.02
C PRO A 12 -5.42 19.01 -9.03
N LYS A 13 -6.14 20.09 -8.74
CA LYS A 13 -5.55 21.45 -8.70
C LYS A 13 -4.48 21.62 -7.64
N LEU A 14 -4.57 20.90 -6.52
CA LEU A 14 -3.57 20.99 -5.45
C LEU A 14 -2.27 20.29 -5.86
N ILE A 15 -2.38 19.24 -6.68
CA ILE A 15 -1.23 18.52 -7.25
C ILE A 15 -0.47 19.44 -8.20
N ASP A 16 -1.18 20.22 -9.03
CA ASP A 16 -0.56 21.19 -9.95
C ASP A 16 0.28 22.24 -9.22
N VAL A 17 -0.11 22.62 -8.00
CA VAL A 17 0.66 23.53 -7.14
C VAL A 17 1.93 22.88 -6.58
N ILE A 18 1.91 21.57 -6.33
CA ILE A 18 3.05 20.84 -5.75
C ILE A 18 4.10 20.48 -6.82
N LYS A 19 3.68 20.25 -8.07
CA LYS A 19 4.57 19.83 -9.18
C LYS A 19 5.89 20.62 -9.30
N PRO A 20 5.93 21.96 -9.23
CA PRO A 20 7.18 22.72 -9.35
C PRO A 20 8.22 22.35 -8.29
N PHE A 21 7.78 21.94 -7.10
CA PHE A 21 8.65 21.55 -5.99
C PHE A 21 9.26 20.16 -6.15
N LEU A 22 8.68 19.32 -7.01
CA LEU A 22 9.16 17.96 -7.30
C LEU A 22 10.24 17.93 -8.38
N ASN A 23 10.34 19.00 -9.19
CA ASN A 23 11.33 19.05 -10.25
C ASN A 23 12.69 19.54 -9.71
N PRO A 24 13.74 18.70 -9.71
CA PRO A 24 15.04 19.07 -9.13
C PRO A 24 15.74 20.22 -9.90
N ASN A 25 15.36 20.45 -11.16
CA ASN A 25 15.93 21.50 -12.01
C ASN A 25 15.24 22.86 -11.81
N VAL A 26 14.15 22.92 -11.05
CA VAL A 26 13.37 24.14 -10.84
C VAL A 26 13.74 24.78 -9.50
N ARG A 27 13.90 26.10 -9.52
CA ARG A 27 13.90 26.92 -8.30
C ARG A 27 12.56 27.59 -8.16
N VAL A 28 11.93 27.44 -7.00
CA VAL A 28 10.67 28.11 -6.68
C VAL A 28 11.00 29.30 -5.80
N GLU A 29 10.69 30.52 -6.25
CA GLU A 29 11.02 31.77 -5.55
C GLU A 29 12.52 31.87 -5.16
N GLY A 30 13.41 31.39 -6.04
CA GLY A 30 14.86 31.37 -5.82
C GLY A 30 15.37 30.24 -4.93
N VAL A 31 14.49 29.44 -4.33
CA VAL A 31 14.81 28.33 -3.43
C VAL A 31 14.88 27.01 -4.20
N SER A 32 15.90 26.18 -3.92
CA SER A 32 16.05 24.84 -4.48
C SER A 32 15.50 23.78 -3.53
N PHE A 33 14.77 22.81 -4.08
CA PHE A 33 14.18 21.70 -3.33
C PHE A 33 14.88 20.36 -3.59
N HIS A 34 16.07 20.35 -4.20
CA HIS A 34 16.79 19.11 -4.56
C HIS A 34 17.11 18.17 -3.38
N ASN A 35 17.23 18.72 -2.16
CA ASN A 35 17.46 17.93 -0.92
C ASN A 35 16.16 17.59 -0.17
N ALA A 36 15.00 18.00 -0.68
CA ALA A 36 13.72 17.69 -0.07
C ALA A 36 13.26 16.30 -0.50
N ILE A 37 12.79 15.51 0.48
CA ILE A 37 12.16 14.21 0.24
C ILE A 37 10.64 14.40 0.26
N PHE A 38 9.97 13.89 -0.78
CA PHE A 38 8.51 13.89 -0.92
C PHE A 38 8.02 12.44 -0.93
N ILE A 39 7.08 12.11 -0.04
CA ILE A 39 6.47 10.78 0.07
C ILE A 39 4.97 10.94 -0.17
N PHE A 40 4.46 10.17 -1.13
CA PHE A 40 3.04 10.13 -1.48
C PHE A 40 2.46 8.78 -1.07
N LEU A 41 1.43 8.79 -0.22
CA LEU A 41 0.70 7.59 0.17
C LEU A 41 -0.65 7.58 -0.54
N SER A 42 -0.99 6.46 -1.16
CA SER A 42 -2.25 6.29 -1.87
C SER A 42 -2.69 4.84 -1.89
N ASN A 43 -4.01 4.63 -1.89
CA ASN A 43 -4.62 3.32 -2.14
C ASN A 43 -4.92 3.06 -3.63
N ALA A 44 -4.65 4.05 -4.50
CA ALA A 44 -4.81 3.93 -5.94
C ALA A 44 -4.02 2.73 -6.49
N GLY A 45 -4.67 1.92 -7.33
CA GLY A 45 -4.07 0.69 -7.87
C GLY A 45 -4.08 -0.52 -6.92
N GLY A 46 -4.60 -0.39 -5.70
CA GLY A 46 -4.62 -1.48 -4.71
C GLY A 46 -5.28 -2.76 -5.23
N ASN A 47 -6.40 -2.63 -5.97
CA ASN A 47 -7.10 -3.77 -6.57
C ASN A 47 -6.25 -4.50 -7.63
N ALA A 48 -5.54 -3.75 -8.47
CA ALA A 48 -4.67 -4.31 -9.49
C ALA A 48 -3.48 -5.06 -8.88
N ILE A 49 -2.86 -4.47 -7.86
CA ILE A 49 -1.77 -5.10 -7.11
C ILE A 49 -2.27 -6.39 -6.45
N ALA A 50 -3.46 -6.37 -5.85
CA ALA A 50 -4.06 -7.54 -5.23
C ALA A 50 -4.39 -8.65 -6.23
N GLU A 51 -4.90 -8.31 -7.42
CA GLU A 51 -5.16 -9.26 -8.50
C GLU A 51 -3.88 -9.93 -9.00
N VAL A 52 -2.81 -9.13 -9.21
CA VAL A 52 -1.49 -9.66 -9.58
C VAL A 52 -1.00 -10.64 -8.50
N ALA A 53 -1.02 -10.23 -7.23
CA ALA A 53 -0.60 -11.09 -6.12
C ALA A 53 -1.42 -12.39 -6.03
N LEU A 54 -2.72 -12.33 -6.32
CA LEU A 54 -3.60 -13.50 -6.34
C LEU A 54 -3.26 -14.47 -7.48
N ASN A 55 -2.95 -13.95 -8.68
CA ASN A 55 -2.58 -14.78 -9.82
C ASN A 55 -1.28 -15.55 -9.55
N PHE A 56 -0.26 -14.88 -9.04
CA PHE A 56 0.99 -15.53 -8.64
C PHE A 56 0.77 -16.60 -7.56
N TRP A 57 -0.09 -16.32 -6.57
CA TRP A 57 -0.43 -17.31 -5.55
C TRP A 57 -1.12 -18.55 -6.15
N ARG A 58 -2.03 -18.36 -7.13
CA ARG A 58 -2.70 -19.47 -7.83
C ARG A 58 -1.75 -20.29 -8.69
N GLU A 59 -0.68 -19.68 -9.17
CA GLU A 59 0.42 -20.34 -9.89
C GLU A 59 1.39 -21.06 -8.94
N GLY A 60 1.19 -20.96 -7.62
CA GLY A 60 2.05 -21.59 -6.62
C GLY A 60 3.36 -20.83 -6.36
N ILE A 61 3.47 -19.60 -6.82
CA ILE A 61 4.66 -18.76 -6.65
C ILE A 61 4.60 -18.08 -5.28
N CYS A 62 5.72 -18.15 -4.55
CA CYS A 62 5.81 -17.53 -3.23
C CYS A 62 5.77 -16.01 -3.35
N ARG A 63 5.15 -15.34 -2.37
CA ARG A 63 5.07 -13.88 -2.30
C ARG A 63 6.47 -13.24 -2.35
N GLU A 64 7.42 -13.86 -1.69
CA GLU A 64 8.80 -13.39 -1.55
C GLU A 64 9.59 -13.48 -2.87
N GLU A 65 9.07 -14.19 -3.87
CA GLU A 65 9.62 -14.27 -5.22
C GLU A 65 9.04 -13.19 -6.16
N LEU A 66 8.14 -12.33 -5.67
CA LEU A 66 7.59 -11.22 -6.42
C LEU A 66 8.59 -10.07 -6.48
N TRP A 67 9.28 -9.92 -7.61
CA TRP A 67 10.24 -8.84 -7.83
C TRP A 67 9.68 -7.76 -8.75
N MET A 68 9.84 -6.50 -8.35
CA MET A 68 9.45 -5.32 -9.15
C MET A 68 10.20 -5.20 -10.47
N ASN A 69 11.43 -5.71 -10.55
CA ASN A 69 12.23 -5.72 -11.78
C ASN A 69 11.74 -6.76 -12.80
N SER A 70 10.77 -7.61 -12.45
CA SER A 70 10.08 -8.40 -13.45
C SER A 70 9.22 -7.44 -14.27
N LYS A 71 9.63 -7.22 -15.52
CA LYS A 71 8.96 -6.33 -16.48
C LYS A 71 7.44 -6.56 -16.52
N GLU A 72 7.01 -7.78 -16.23
CA GLU A 72 5.62 -8.18 -16.17
C GLU A 72 4.84 -7.61 -14.98
N MET A 73 5.41 -7.58 -13.77
CA MET A 73 4.75 -7.05 -12.57
C MET A 73 4.58 -5.53 -12.67
N GLU A 74 5.67 -4.85 -13.02
CA GLU A 74 5.69 -3.41 -13.24
C GLU A 74 4.69 -3.01 -14.33
N THR A 75 4.71 -3.72 -15.48
CA THR A 75 3.80 -3.43 -16.59
C THR A 75 2.34 -3.72 -16.24
N LYS A 76 2.03 -4.83 -15.54
CA LYS A 76 0.65 -5.17 -15.15
C LYS A 76 0.10 -4.16 -14.14
N ILE A 77 0.89 -3.78 -13.13
CA ILE A 77 0.51 -2.80 -12.11
C ILE A 77 0.29 -1.44 -12.75
N PHE A 78 1.25 -0.94 -13.54
CA PHE A 78 1.12 0.37 -14.17
C PHE A 78 0.00 0.41 -15.19
N ARG A 79 -0.15 -0.59 -16.08
CA ARG A 79 -1.27 -0.61 -17.05
C ARG A 79 -2.62 -0.51 -16.37
N ASN A 80 -2.83 -1.25 -15.28
CA ASN A 80 -4.10 -1.22 -14.56
C ASN A 80 -4.31 0.12 -13.82
N ILE A 81 -3.26 0.70 -13.25
CA ILE A 81 -3.30 2.04 -12.63
C ILE A 81 -3.62 3.13 -13.67
N PHE A 82 -2.97 3.09 -14.83
CA PHE A 82 -3.18 4.05 -15.92
C PHE A 82 -4.58 3.99 -16.53
N ASN A 83 -5.18 2.79 -16.56
CA ASN A 83 -6.53 2.60 -17.10
C ASN A 83 -7.64 3.01 -16.11
N ASP A 84 -7.31 3.16 -14.82
CA ASP A 84 -8.28 3.63 -13.83
C ASP A 84 -8.48 5.15 -13.96
N LYS A 85 -9.64 5.53 -14.48
CA LYS A 85 -10.02 6.94 -14.70
C LYS A 85 -10.06 7.77 -13.41
N ASN A 86 -10.13 7.12 -12.24
CA ASN A 86 -10.11 7.80 -10.94
C ASN A 86 -8.68 8.10 -10.46
N CYS A 87 -7.64 7.54 -11.10
CA CYS A 87 -6.24 7.74 -10.73
C CYS A 87 -5.59 8.97 -11.38
N GLY A 88 -6.33 10.08 -11.50
CA GLY A 88 -5.86 11.31 -12.18
C GLY A 88 -4.55 11.88 -11.60
N PHE A 89 -4.33 11.71 -10.30
CA PHE A 89 -3.06 12.05 -9.63
C PHE A 89 -1.88 11.30 -10.24
N LEU A 90 -1.93 9.96 -10.20
CA LEU A 90 -0.88 9.08 -10.68
C LEU A 90 -0.63 9.33 -12.17
N HIS A 91 -1.68 9.51 -12.96
CA HIS A 91 -1.54 9.85 -14.39
C HIS A 91 -0.77 11.17 -14.59
N SER A 92 -1.02 12.18 -13.75
CA SER A 92 -0.38 13.50 -13.90
C SER A 92 1.09 13.54 -13.48
N ILE A 93 1.49 12.73 -12.49
CA ILE A 93 2.87 12.70 -11.98
C ILE A 93 3.71 11.63 -12.70
N ILE A 94 3.14 10.46 -13.01
CA ILE A 94 3.85 9.42 -13.78
C ILE A 94 4.21 9.95 -15.17
N ASN A 95 3.27 10.60 -15.88
CA ASN A 95 3.51 11.07 -17.25
C ASN A 95 4.60 12.15 -17.36
N GLN A 96 4.93 12.81 -16.25
CA GLN A 96 5.97 13.84 -16.20
C GLN A 96 7.28 13.34 -15.59
N ASN A 97 7.41 12.04 -15.29
CA ASN A 97 8.56 11.44 -14.62
C ASN A 97 8.98 12.19 -13.34
N LEU A 98 8.00 12.68 -12.58
CA LEU A 98 8.22 13.43 -11.34
C LEU A 98 8.32 12.53 -10.09
N VAL A 99 8.16 11.22 -10.27
CA VAL A 99 8.37 10.21 -9.21
C VAL A 99 9.63 9.42 -9.55
N ASP A 100 10.55 9.32 -8.60
CA ASP A 100 11.75 8.50 -8.74
C ASP A 100 11.45 7.00 -8.61
N HIS A 101 10.60 6.62 -7.64
CA HIS A 101 10.30 5.23 -7.33
C HIS A 101 8.82 5.00 -6.97
N TYR A 102 8.26 3.90 -7.50
CA TYR A 102 6.96 3.38 -7.10
C TYR A 102 7.14 2.18 -6.18
N ILE A 103 6.55 2.26 -4.99
CA ILE A 103 6.69 1.25 -3.94
C ILE A 103 5.32 0.62 -3.68
N PRO A 104 4.98 -0.52 -4.29
CA PRO A 104 3.70 -1.16 -4.07
C PRO A 104 3.65 -1.91 -2.74
N PHE A 105 2.53 -1.80 -2.06
CA PHE A 105 2.23 -2.56 -0.84
C PHE A 105 1.32 -3.74 -1.18
N LEU A 106 1.88 -4.94 -1.10
CA LEU A 106 1.14 -6.18 -1.39
C LEU A 106 0.17 -6.52 -0.24
N PRO A 107 -1.02 -7.08 -0.54
CA PRO A 107 -2.02 -7.39 0.47
C PRO A 107 -1.52 -8.41 1.52
N LEU A 108 -2.01 -8.32 2.74
CA LEU A 108 -1.51 -9.13 3.86
C LEU A 108 -2.19 -10.50 3.93
N MET A 109 -1.40 -11.57 3.91
CA MET A 109 -1.86 -12.93 4.21
C MET A 109 -2.10 -13.15 5.70
N LEU A 110 -2.82 -14.22 6.05
CA LEU A 110 -3.12 -14.61 7.44
C LEU A 110 -1.86 -14.63 8.34
N LYS A 111 -0.72 -15.13 7.84
CA LYS A 111 0.55 -15.14 8.58
C LYS A 111 0.98 -13.74 9.03
N HIS A 112 0.80 -12.72 8.19
CA HIS A 112 1.14 -11.33 8.52
C HIS A 112 0.12 -10.72 9.49
N VAL A 113 -1.17 -11.07 9.35
CA VAL A 113 -2.20 -10.61 10.28
C VAL A 113 -1.91 -11.15 11.69
N ARG A 114 -1.53 -12.42 11.84
CA ARG A 114 -1.09 -12.98 13.13
C ARG A 114 0.08 -12.20 13.73
N GLN A 115 1.08 -11.85 12.93
CA GLN A 115 2.22 -11.03 13.38
C GLN A 115 1.76 -9.65 13.87
N CYS A 116 0.83 -9.01 13.16
CA CYS A 116 0.24 -7.76 13.62
C CYS A 116 -0.51 -7.90 14.94
N VAL A 117 -1.28 -8.99 15.14
CA VAL A 117 -1.98 -9.24 16.41
C VAL A 117 -0.98 -9.39 17.56
N MET A 118 0.06 -10.20 17.37
CA MET A 118 1.12 -10.40 18.36
C MET A 118 1.86 -9.09 18.68
N ALA A 119 2.07 -8.23 17.69
CA ALA A 119 2.68 -6.91 17.88
C ALA A 119 1.74 -5.96 18.63
N GLU A 120 0.45 -5.94 18.32
CA GLU A 120 -0.53 -5.09 19.00
C GLU A 120 -0.75 -5.52 20.45
N MET A 121 -0.70 -6.82 20.76
CA MET A 121 -0.72 -7.33 22.14
C MET A 121 0.37 -6.69 23.00
N VAL A 122 1.60 -6.58 22.48
CA VAL A 122 2.71 -5.91 23.17
C VAL A 122 2.40 -4.43 23.41
N HIS A 123 1.88 -3.73 22.40
CA HIS A 123 1.49 -2.32 22.54
C HIS A 123 0.36 -2.10 23.56
N LEU A 124 -0.50 -3.09 23.77
CA LEU A 124 -1.58 -3.07 24.75
C LEU A 124 -1.18 -3.59 26.14
N ASN A 125 0.10 -3.92 26.35
CA ASN A 125 0.63 -4.58 27.55
C ASN A 125 -0.08 -5.90 27.89
N MET A 126 -0.49 -6.65 26.87
CA MET A 126 -1.04 -8.00 26.99
C MET A 126 0.10 -9.02 26.88
N ALA A 127 0.00 -10.14 27.60
CA ALA A 127 0.88 -11.27 27.37
C ALA A 127 0.67 -11.79 25.94
N GLN A 128 1.75 -12.05 25.22
CA GLN A 128 1.66 -12.62 23.89
C GLN A 128 1.15 -14.06 23.97
N ASP A 129 0.04 -14.32 23.31
CA ASP A 129 -0.61 -15.63 23.21
C ASP A 129 -0.84 -15.94 21.73
N PHE A 130 -0.15 -16.97 21.24
CA PHE A 130 -0.23 -17.36 19.83
C PHE A 130 -1.61 -17.91 19.44
N ASP A 131 -2.26 -18.65 20.34
CA ASP A 131 -3.57 -19.26 20.06
C ASP A 131 -4.65 -18.18 19.99
N LEU A 132 -4.61 -17.22 20.92
CA LEU A 132 -5.46 -16.04 20.85
C LEU A 132 -5.15 -15.20 19.61
N ALA A 133 -3.87 -15.03 19.26
CA ALA A 133 -3.49 -14.29 18.05
C ALA A 133 -3.99 -14.97 16.76
N ASP A 134 -3.92 -16.30 16.66
CA ASP A 134 -4.46 -17.06 15.53
C ASP A 134 -5.99 -16.91 15.45
N LYS A 135 -6.67 -17.01 16.59
CA LYS A 135 -8.13 -16.84 16.67
C LYS A 135 -8.55 -15.45 16.17
N VAL A 136 -7.96 -14.39 16.73
CA VAL A 136 -8.24 -13.00 16.34
C VAL A 136 -7.95 -12.78 14.85
N ALA A 137 -6.83 -13.32 14.35
CA ALA A 137 -6.44 -13.18 12.96
C ALA A 137 -7.42 -13.89 12.02
N ARG A 138 -7.92 -15.09 12.36
CA ARG A 138 -8.90 -15.84 11.55
C ARG A 138 -10.30 -15.23 11.56
N ASP A 139 -10.65 -14.51 12.63
CA ASP A 139 -11.92 -13.79 12.69
C ASP A 139 -11.96 -12.59 11.73
N MET A 140 -10.83 -12.17 11.17
CA MET A 140 -10.77 -11.07 10.21
C MET A 140 -11.39 -11.45 8.86
N LEU A 141 -11.75 -10.44 8.08
CA LEU A 141 -12.30 -10.64 6.73
C LEU A 141 -11.16 -10.86 5.72
N PHE A 142 -11.28 -11.92 4.93
CA PHE A 142 -10.32 -12.27 3.89
C PHE A 142 -11.00 -12.41 2.52
N PHE A 143 -10.22 -12.16 1.46
CA PHE A 143 -10.60 -12.32 0.07
C PHE A 143 -9.59 -13.21 -0.68
N PRO A 144 -10.01 -13.84 -1.79
CA PRO A 144 -11.40 -14.01 -2.25
C PRO A 144 -12.22 -14.87 -1.28
N GLU A 145 -13.56 -14.87 -1.40
CA GLU A 145 -14.45 -15.53 -0.43
C GLU A 145 -14.20 -17.03 -0.24
N ARG A 146 -13.76 -17.72 -1.29
CA ARG A 146 -13.49 -19.17 -1.26
C ARG A 146 -12.13 -19.49 -0.68
N GLU A 147 -11.08 -18.86 -1.20
CA GLU A 147 -9.69 -19.17 -0.82
C GLU A 147 -9.24 -18.44 0.47
N LYS A 148 -9.86 -17.31 0.83
CA LYS A 148 -9.60 -16.51 2.05
C LYS A 148 -8.11 -16.24 2.31
N ILE A 149 -7.41 -15.77 1.28
CA ILE A 149 -5.94 -15.66 1.29
C ILE A 149 -5.48 -14.34 1.91
N PHE A 150 -6.10 -13.23 1.50
CA PHE A 150 -5.64 -11.88 1.79
C PHE A 150 -6.63 -11.12 2.66
N SER A 151 -6.15 -10.40 3.67
CA SER A 151 -6.98 -9.58 4.55
C SER A 151 -7.55 -8.38 3.78
N VAL A 152 -8.86 -8.19 3.87
CA VAL A 152 -9.58 -7.06 3.24
C VAL A 152 -9.11 -5.72 3.82
N MET A 153 -8.82 -5.68 5.13
CA MET A 153 -8.51 -4.44 5.86
C MET A 153 -7.05 -4.40 6.34
N GLY A 154 -6.20 -5.31 5.86
CA GLY A 154 -4.85 -5.50 6.38
C GLY A 154 -4.87 -5.72 7.89
N CYS A 155 -4.16 -4.86 8.63
CA CYS A 155 -4.07 -4.90 10.09
C CYS A 155 -4.88 -3.80 10.81
N ARG A 156 -5.68 -3.01 10.09
CA ARG A 156 -6.30 -1.78 10.60
C ARG A 156 -7.26 -1.98 11.78
N SER A 157 -8.01 -3.09 11.79
CA SER A 157 -9.06 -3.36 12.79
C SER A 157 -8.65 -4.30 13.93
N ILE A 158 -7.37 -4.67 14.00
CA ILE A 158 -6.87 -5.65 14.98
C ILE A 158 -7.04 -5.15 16.41
N ARG A 159 -6.73 -3.88 16.65
CA ARG A 159 -6.83 -3.29 17.99
C ARG A 159 -8.24 -3.37 18.55
N GLN A 160 -9.25 -2.95 17.77
CA GLN A 160 -10.65 -3.01 18.21
C GLN A 160 -11.11 -4.45 18.48
N LYS A 161 -10.57 -5.43 17.74
CA LYS A 161 -10.86 -6.84 18.00
C LYS A 161 -10.20 -7.34 19.29
N LEU A 162 -8.93 -7.01 19.52
CA LEU A 162 -8.21 -7.42 20.73
C LEU A 162 -8.85 -6.88 22.01
N GLU A 163 -9.41 -5.67 21.97
CA GLU A 163 -10.14 -5.08 23.09
C GLU A 163 -11.37 -5.92 23.53
N LEU A 164 -11.93 -6.77 22.66
CA LEU A 164 -13.03 -7.70 23.00
C LEU A 164 -12.56 -8.93 23.77
N TYR A 165 -11.25 -9.18 23.80
CA TYR A 165 -10.62 -10.33 24.47
C TYR A 165 -9.85 -9.93 25.73
N ARG A 166 -9.98 -8.66 26.15
CA ARG A 166 -9.44 -8.12 27.39
C ARG A 166 -10.40 -8.38 28.54
#